data_AF-A0A1Q3VQS9-F1
#
_entry.id   AF-A0A1Q3VQS9-F1
#
_cell.length_a   1.000
_cell.length_b   1.000
_cell.length_c   1.000
_cell.angle_alpha   90.00
_cell.angle_beta   90.00
_cell.angle_gamma   90.00
#
_symmetry.space_group_name_H-M   'P 1'
#
loop_
_entity.id
_entity.type
_entity.pdbx_description
1 polymer ?
#
loop_
_entity_poly.entity_id
_entity_poly.type
_entity_poly.pdbx_seq_one_letter_code
_entity_poly.pdbx_strand_id
1 'polypeptide(L)'
;MSARLWLAAYLLAVVAATFVHAPLWLAGALAGALAAAGPARWRLLRRALFAVLAFNLPVSAAYALLAWWQGRLAADYLLLLNLRVLLLVFLGFWFVSRVNVLRALAFSPTLAFLATLAAGQAAVFARIARDFRLAFVSRNPVAARLPDHARHASAQAAHLLDKAVCGASETTLAMRSRGCFDD
;
A
#
# COMPACT_ATOMS: atom_id res chain seq x y z
N MET A 1 12.00 -3.07 21.29
CA MET A 1 12.75 -3.43 20.07
C MET A 1 12.75 -2.24 19.12
N SER A 2 13.90 -1.91 18.53
CA SER A 2 14.04 -0.79 17.59
C SER A 2 13.21 -1.03 16.32
N ALA A 3 12.47 -0.01 15.85
CA ALA A 3 11.69 -0.08 14.60
C ALA A 3 12.53 -0.46 13.37
N ARG A 4 13.84 -0.18 13.42
CA ARG A 4 14.81 -0.53 12.37
C ARG A 4 15.03 -2.04 12.28
N LEU A 5 15.11 -2.72 13.41
CA LEU A 5 15.26 -4.19 13.45
C LEU A 5 14.04 -4.88 12.86
N TRP A 6 12.84 -4.35 13.11
CA TRP A 6 11.62 -4.87 12.49
C TRP A 6 11.58 -4.64 10.98
N LEU A 7 12.06 -3.49 10.49
CA LEU A 7 12.17 -3.24 9.06
C LEU A 7 13.16 -4.21 8.41
N ALA A 8 14.34 -4.39 9.01
CA ALA A 8 15.34 -5.33 8.51
C ALA A 8 14.81 -6.78 8.52
N ALA A 9 14.16 -7.20 9.61
CA ALA A 9 13.53 -8.52 9.70
C ALA A 9 12.44 -8.71 8.64
N TYR A 10 11.61 -7.69 8.39
CA TYR A 10 10.60 -7.71 7.34
C TYR A 10 11.23 -7.85 5.94
N LEU A 11 12.24 -7.03 5.61
CA LEU A 11 12.93 -7.10 4.32
C LEU A 11 13.60 -8.45 4.11
N LEU A 12 14.27 -8.97 5.13
CA LEU A 12 14.90 -10.28 5.09
C LEU A 12 13.86 -11.39 4.89
N ALA A 13 12.70 -11.32 5.57
CA ALA A 13 11.62 -12.27 5.39
C ALA A 13 11.04 -12.24 3.97
N VAL A 14 10.88 -11.06 3.36
CA VAL A 14 10.41 -10.90 1.97
C VAL A 14 11.40 -11.54 0.99
N VAL A 15 12.69 -11.26 1.16
CA VAL A 15 13.76 -11.85 0.32
C VAL A 15 13.78 -13.37 0.49
N ALA A 16 13.78 -13.85 1.74
CA ALA A 16 13.77 -15.28 2.04
C ALA A 16 12.56 -15.99 1.42
N ALA A 17 11.35 -15.42 1.52
CA ALA A 17 10.14 -15.99 0.93
C ALA A 17 10.21 -16.14 -0.60
N THR A 18 11.02 -15.30 -1.28
CA THR A 18 11.24 -15.39 -2.72
C THR A 18 12.12 -16.58 -3.10
N PHE A 19 13.08 -16.94 -2.24
CA PHE A 19 13.98 -18.09 -2.45
C PHE A 19 13.37 -19.45 -2.09
N VAL A 20 12.24 -19.48 -1.38
CA VAL A 20 11.56 -20.74 -1.04
C VAL A 20 10.75 -21.23 -2.23
N HIS A 21 11.15 -22.39 -2.78
CA HIS A 21 10.50 -23.05 -3.91
C HIS A 21 9.57 -24.19 -3.47
N ALA A 22 9.60 -24.57 -2.20
CA ALA A 22 8.79 -25.66 -1.69
C ALA A 22 7.47 -25.14 -1.07
N PRO A 23 6.29 -25.60 -1.54
CA PRO A 23 5.00 -25.07 -1.11
C PRO A 23 4.73 -25.32 0.39
N LEU A 24 5.17 -26.46 0.93
CA LEU A 24 5.01 -26.78 2.35
C LEU A 24 5.74 -25.79 3.27
N TRP A 25 6.94 -25.34 2.87
CA TRP A 25 7.70 -24.35 3.64
C TRP A 25 7.05 -22.97 3.63
N LEU A 26 6.46 -22.57 2.51
CA LEU A 26 5.66 -21.34 2.42
C LEU A 26 4.39 -21.43 3.28
N ALA A 27 3.72 -22.59 3.28
CA ALA A 27 2.56 -22.85 4.13
C ALA A 27 2.93 -22.75 5.62
N GLY A 28 4.04 -23.37 6.02
CA GLY A 28 4.57 -23.32 7.37
C GLY A 28 4.95 -21.89 7.79
N ALA A 29 5.61 -21.13 6.90
CA ALA A 29 5.95 -19.73 7.14
C ALA A 29 4.69 -18.86 7.32
N LEU A 30 3.66 -19.08 6.52
CA LEU A 30 2.37 -18.40 6.65
C LEU A 30 1.68 -18.74 7.97
N ALA A 31 1.65 -20.02 8.35
CA ALA A 31 1.09 -20.47 9.61
C ALA A 31 1.85 -19.86 10.82
N GLY A 32 3.18 -19.85 10.76
CA GLY A 32 4.03 -19.21 11.77
C GLY A 32 3.78 -17.71 11.88
N ALA A 33 3.67 -17.00 10.73
CA ALA A 33 3.34 -15.59 10.71
C ALA A 33 1.93 -15.30 11.28
N LEU A 34 0.95 -16.15 10.98
CA LEU A 34 -0.41 -16.06 11.53
C LEU A 34 -0.43 -16.28 13.05
N ALA A 35 0.37 -17.22 13.55
CA ALA A 35 0.52 -17.45 14.98
C ALA A 35 1.16 -16.23 15.67
N ALA A 36 2.22 -15.68 15.10
CA ALA A 36 2.92 -14.50 15.61
C ALA A 36 2.07 -13.21 15.54
N ALA A 37 1.10 -13.13 14.63
CA ALA A 37 0.22 -11.97 14.50
C ALA A 37 -0.76 -11.80 15.69
N GLY A 38 -1.01 -12.85 16.47
CA GLY A 38 -1.84 -12.79 17.67
C GLY A 38 -3.32 -12.49 17.37
N PRO A 39 -4.02 -11.65 18.17
CA PRO A 39 -5.47 -11.46 18.06
C PRO A 39 -5.90 -10.77 16.75
N ALA A 40 -5.01 -10.02 16.10
CA ALA A 40 -5.29 -9.36 14.83
C ALA A 40 -5.21 -10.29 13.59
N ARG A 41 -4.80 -11.56 13.77
CA ARG A 41 -4.53 -12.52 12.68
C ARG A 41 -5.65 -12.63 11.66
N TRP A 42 -6.91 -12.73 12.09
CA TRP A 42 -8.05 -12.90 11.18
C TRP A 42 -8.45 -11.63 10.45
N ARG A 43 -8.30 -10.47 11.09
CA ARG A 43 -8.54 -9.19 10.42
C ARG A 43 -7.49 -8.94 9.34
N LEU A 44 -6.23 -9.22 9.64
CA LEU A 44 -5.12 -9.08 8.69
C LEU A 44 -5.22 -10.10 7.56
N LEU A 45 -5.55 -11.36 7.88
CA LEU A 45 -5.74 -12.41 6.88
C LEU A 45 -6.89 -12.10 5.94
N ARG A 46 -8.04 -11.64 6.43
CA ARG A 46 -9.16 -11.24 5.57
C ARG A 46 -8.77 -10.12 4.62
N ARG A 47 -8.08 -9.07 5.11
CA ARG A 47 -7.58 -7.98 4.26
C ARG A 47 -6.57 -8.47 3.23
N ALA A 48 -5.64 -9.32 3.63
CA ALA A 48 -4.67 -9.94 2.74
C ALA A 48 -5.37 -10.77 1.67
N LEU A 49 -6.32 -11.62 2.06
CA LEU A 49 -7.07 -12.48 1.15
C LEU A 49 -7.88 -11.66 0.14
N PHE A 50 -8.59 -10.62 0.57
CA PHE A 50 -9.32 -9.74 -0.35
C PHE A 50 -8.40 -9.03 -1.33
N ALA A 51 -7.26 -8.50 -0.86
CA ALA A 51 -6.27 -7.86 -1.73
C ALA A 51 -5.67 -8.85 -2.74
N VAL A 52 -5.35 -10.07 -2.28
CA VAL A 52 -4.78 -11.12 -3.11
C VAL A 52 -5.82 -11.63 -4.11
N LEU A 53 -7.06 -11.89 -3.72
CA LEU A 53 -8.11 -12.38 -4.62
C LEU A 53 -8.37 -11.40 -5.77
N ALA A 54 -8.43 -10.09 -5.50
CA ALA A 54 -8.64 -9.08 -6.55
C ALA A 54 -7.57 -9.15 -7.65
N PHE A 55 -6.33 -9.46 -7.29
CA PHE A 55 -5.22 -9.54 -8.23
C PHE A 55 -4.96 -10.94 -8.78
N ASN A 56 -5.09 -11.97 -7.94
CA ASN A 56 -4.68 -13.34 -8.25
C ASN A 56 -5.78 -14.13 -8.95
N LEU A 57 -7.06 -13.74 -8.84
CA LEU A 57 -8.14 -14.36 -9.61
C LEU A 57 -7.93 -14.21 -11.13
N PRO A 58 -7.66 -13.00 -11.68
CA PRO A 58 -7.35 -12.85 -13.10
C PRO A 58 -6.13 -13.68 -13.53
N VAL A 59 -5.06 -13.65 -12.75
CA VAL A 59 -3.80 -14.35 -13.04
C VAL A 59 -4.00 -15.87 -13.05
N SER A 60 -4.69 -16.37 -12.02
CA SER A 60 -4.99 -17.80 -11.89
C SER A 60 -5.98 -18.26 -12.97
N ALA A 61 -6.97 -17.45 -13.33
CA ALA A 61 -7.91 -17.74 -14.41
C ALA A 61 -7.22 -17.77 -15.79
N ALA A 62 -6.35 -16.79 -16.07
CA ALA A 62 -5.57 -16.76 -17.30
C ALA A 62 -4.65 -17.99 -17.42
N TYR A 63 -3.98 -18.37 -16.32
CA TYR A 63 -3.17 -19.58 -16.29
C TYR A 63 -4.03 -20.84 -16.50
N ALA A 64 -5.17 -20.97 -15.82
CA ALA A 64 -6.05 -22.12 -15.96
C ALA A 64 -6.56 -22.27 -17.40
N LEU A 65 -6.91 -21.16 -18.07
CA LEU A 65 -7.33 -21.16 -19.47
C LEU A 65 -6.19 -21.62 -20.39
N LEU A 66 -4.97 -21.14 -20.16
CA LEU A 66 -3.79 -21.54 -20.93
C LEU A 66 -3.43 -23.01 -20.70
N ALA A 67 -3.47 -23.48 -19.45
CA ALA A 67 -3.19 -24.85 -19.08
C ALA A 67 -4.24 -25.83 -19.62
N TRP A 68 -5.51 -25.39 -19.70
CA TRP A 68 -6.56 -26.14 -20.38
C TRP A 68 -6.29 -26.26 -21.88
N TRP A 69 -5.85 -25.18 -22.53
CA TRP A 69 -5.48 -25.21 -23.95
C TRP A 69 -4.25 -26.08 -24.22
N GLN A 70 -3.25 -26.06 -23.33
CA GLN A 70 -2.01 -26.82 -23.49
C GLN A 70 -2.08 -28.26 -22.95
N GLY A 71 -3.19 -28.65 -22.29
CA GLY A 71 -3.37 -29.98 -21.69
C GLY A 71 -2.39 -30.30 -20.55
N ARG A 72 -1.68 -29.31 -20.01
CA ARG A 72 -0.68 -29.47 -18.93
C ARG A 72 -1.02 -28.57 -17.75
N LEU A 73 -1.57 -29.18 -16.70
CA LEU A 73 -1.88 -28.50 -15.44
C LEU A 73 -0.73 -28.67 -14.46
N ALA A 74 0.09 -27.63 -14.24
CA ALA A 74 1.05 -27.61 -13.14
C ALA A 74 0.41 -26.98 -11.90
N ALA A 75 -0.44 -27.75 -11.22
CA ALA A 75 -1.15 -27.29 -10.02
C ALA A 75 -0.20 -26.81 -8.91
N ASP A 76 0.97 -27.44 -8.78
CA ASP A 76 1.99 -27.07 -7.80
C ASP A 76 2.54 -25.66 -8.01
N TYR A 77 2.70 -25.23 -9.26
CA TYR A 77 3.16 -23.88 -9.59
C TYR A 77 2.12 -22.82 -9.19
N LEU A 78 0.85 -23.09 -9.50
CA LEU A 78 -0.24 -22.19 -9.15
C LEU A 78 -0.38 -22.03 -7.63
N LEU A 79 -0.25 -23.14 -6.90
CA LEU A 79 -0.31 -23.16 -5.45
C LEU A 79 0.86 -22.39 -4.84
N LEU A 80 2.09 -22.63 -5.31
CA LEU A 80 3.29 -21.92 -4.87
C LEU A 80 3.13 -20.41 -5.07
N LEU A 81 2.69 -19.97 -6.26
CA LEU A 81 2.49 -18.55 -6.57
C LEU A 81 1.47 -17.91 -5.64
N ASN A 82 0.30 -18.52 -5.48
CA ASN A 82 -0.76 -18.02 -4.60
C ASN A 82 -0.29 -17.91 -3.15
N LEU A 83 0.40 -18.94 -2.65
CA LEU A 83 0.89 -18.97 -1.27
C LEU A 83 1.97 -17.93 -1.03
N ARG A 84 2.89 -17.76 -1.98
CA ARG A 84 3.94 -16.73 -1.91
C ARG A 84 3.35 -15.33 -1.89
N VAL A 85 2.43 -15.03 -2.82
CA VAL A 85 1.77 -13.71 -2.87
C VAL A 85 0.99 -13.45 -1.58
N LEU A 86 0.24 -14.45 -1.09
CA LEU A 86 -0.50 -14.33 0.16
C LEU A 86 0.43 -14.06 1.36
N LEU A 87 1.53 -14.80 1.47
CA LEU A 87 2.53 -14.61 2.52
C LEU A 87 3.13 -13.20 2.47
N LEU A 88 3.55 -12.73 1.30
CA LEU A 88 4.14 -11.41 1.14
C LEU A 88 3.17 -10.28 1.51
N VAL A 89 1.92 -10.37 1.03
CA VAL A 89 0.88 -9.39 1.37
C VAL A 89 0.55 -9.42 2.86
N PHE A 90 0.45 -10.61 3.46
CA PHE A 90 0.21 -10.75 4.89
C PHE A 90 1.36 -10.15 5.72
N LEU A 91 2.62 -10.44 5.38
CA LEU A 91 3.79 -9.87 6.04
C LEU A 91 3.80 -8.34 5.95
N GLY A 92 3.44 -7.78 4.78
CA GLY A 92 3.34 -6.34 4.59
C GLY A 92 2.29 -5.71 5.52
N PHE A 93 1.07 -6.26 5.56
CA PHE A 93 0.04 -5.76 6.47
C PHE A 93 0.41 -5.95 7.94
N TRP A 94 1.04 -7.07 8.28
CA TRP A 94 1.49 -7.34 9.63
C TRP A 94 2.54 -6.32 10.09
N PHE A 95 3.55 -6.04 9.25
CA PHE A 95 4.57 -5.03 9.50
C PHE A 95 3.96 -3.63 9.74
N VAL A 96 3.12 -3.16 8.81
CA VAL A 96 2.49 -1.83 8.90
C VAL A 96 1.57 -1.72 10.14
N SER A 97 0.95 -2.82 10.56
CA SER A 97 0.09 -2.83 11.75
C SER A 97 0.86 -2.74 13.08
N ARG A 98 2.14 -3.11 13.09
CA ARG A 98 2.97 -3.21 14.30
C ARG A 98 4.00 -2.10 14.43
N VAL A 99 4.45 -1.55 13.31
CA VAL A 99 5.57 -0.60 13.26
C VAL A 99 5.10 0.72 12.68
N ASN A 100 5.40 1.82 13.38
CA ASN A 100 5.24 3.15 12.81
C ASN A 100 6.30 3.34 11.70
N VAL A 101 5.84 3.36 10.45
CA VAL A 101 6.70 3.49 9.25
C VAL A 101 7.60 4.72 9.34
N LEU A 102 7.10 5.86 9.83
CA LEU A 102 7.91 7.08 10.00
C LEU A 102 9.09 6.85 10.96
N ARG A 103 8.87 6.09 12.05
CA ARG A 103 9.95 5.71 12.97
C ARG A 103 10.91 4.70 12.36
N ALA A 104 10.44 3.82 11.47
CA ALA A 104 11.30 2.88 10.75
C ALA A 104 12.25 3.59 9.79
N LEU A 105 11.84 4.72 9.21
CA LEU A 105 12.64 5.55 8.30
C LEU A 105 13.64 6.48 9.01
N ALA A 106 13.65 6.51 10.34
CA ALA A 106 14.55 7.39 11.13
C ALA A 106 16.05 6.99 11.07
N PHE A 107 16.46 6.13 10.15
CA PHE A 107 17.87 5.88 9.86
C PHE A 107 18.49 6.98 8.98
N SER A 108 17.67 7.68 8.19
CA SER A 108 18.08 8.80 7.36
C SER A 108 17.26 10.05 7.75
N PRO A 109 17.90 11.12 8.24
CA PRO A 109 17.22 12.38 8.58
C PRO A 109 16.42 12.93 7.39
N THR A 110 17.00 12.91 6.19
CA THR A 110 16.35 13.37 4.96
C THR A 110 15.10 12.56 4.62
N LEU A 111 15.19 11.23 4.72
CA LEU A 111 14.07 10.34 4.38
C LEU A 111 12.94 10.47 5.40
N ALA A 112 13.28 10.56 6.70
CA ALA A 112 12.30 10.80 7.76
C ALA A 112 11.63 12.17 7.62
N PHE A 113 12.40 13.19 7.27
CA PHE A 113 11.90 14.53 6.97
C PHE A 113 10.92 14.52 5.79
N LEU A 114 11.32 13.96 4.64
CA LEU A 114 10.47 13.87 3.44
C LEU A 114 9.20 13.06 3.72
N ALA A 115 9.31 11.92 4.41
CA ALA A 115 8.16 11.09 4.75
C ALA A 115 7.18 11.81 5.68
N THR A 116 7.69 12.60 6.62
CA THR A 116 6.86 13.40 7.55
C THR A 116 6.15 14.52 6.81
N LEU A 117 6.87 15.25 5.94
CA LEU A 117 6.29 16.29 5.10
C LEU A 117 5.22 15.72 4.16
N ALA A 118 5.51 14.62 3.48
CA ALA A 118 4.57 13.94 2.60
C ALA A 118 3.33 13.44 3.36
N ALA A 119 3.49 12.87 4.55
CA ALA A 119 2.35 12.43 5.37
C ALA A 119 1.47 13.60 5.81
N GLY A 120 2.06 14.74 6.17
CA GLY A 120 1.34 15.97 6.48
C GLY A 120 0.55 16.50 5.29
N GLN A 121 1.19 16.61 4.11
CA GLN A 121 0.54 17.07 2.88
C GLN A 121 -0.58 16.11 2.44
N ALA A 122 -0.37 14.79 2.55
CA ALA A 122 -1.39 13.81 2.24
C ALA A 122 -2.64 13.97 3.13
N ALA A 123 -2.47 14.27 4.42
CA ALA A 123 -3.60 14.51 5.32
C ALA A 123 -4.37 15.79 4.95
N VAL A 124 -3.68 16.86 4.57
CA VAL A 124 -4.29 18.11 4.10
C VAL A 124 -5.07 17.88 2.79
N PHE A 125 -4.45 17.23 1.80
CA PHE A 125 -5.11 16.94 0.53
C PHE A 125 -6.28 15.97 0.69
N ALA A 126 -6.20 14.98 1.59
CA ALA A 126 -7.32 14.11 1.89
C ALA A 126 -8.51 14.86 2.51
N ARG A 127 -8.26 15.94 3.27
CA ARG A 127 -9.32 16.83 3.75
C ARG A 127 -9.94 17.61 2.60
N ILE A 128 -9.11 18.28 1.79
CA ILE A 128 -9.57 19.06 0.64
C ILE A 128 -10.37 18.19 -0.33
N ALA A 129 -9.92 16.96 -0.60
CA ALA A 129 -10.63 16.03 -1.47
C ALA A 129 -12.03 15.65 -0.95
N ARG A 130 -12.19 15.52 0.38
CA ARG A 130 -13.50 15.31 1.01
C ARG A 130 -14.39 16.54 0.88
N ASP A 131 -13.83 17.74 1.03
CA ASP A 131 -14.57 19.00 0.89
C ASP A 131 -15.09 19.17 -0.55
N PHE A 132 -14.26 18.86 -1.56
CA PHE A 132 -14.69 18.82 -2.96
C PHE A 132 -15.84 17.83 -3.19
N ARG A 133 -15.77 16.63 -2.59
CA ARG A 133 -16.85 15.64 -2.70
C ARG A 133 -18.15 16.18 -2.12
N LEU A 134 -18.11 16.83 -0.95
CA LEU A 134 -19.28 17.44 -0.33
C LEU A 134 -19.85 18.59 -1.19
N ALA A 135 -18.97 19.43 -1.74
CA ALA A 135 -19.38 20.51 -2.66
C ALA A 135 -19.98 19.98 -3.97
N PHE A 136 -19.50 18.84 -4.47
CA PHE A 136 -20.08 18.20 -5.65
C PHE A 136 -21.47 17.66 -5.36
N VAL A 137 -21.66 16.99 -4.22
CA VAL A 137 -22.97 16.48 -3.80
C VAL A 137 -23.96 17.61 -3.56
N SER A 138 -23.56 18.72 -2.93
CA SER A 138 -24.48 19.84 -2.66
C SER A 138 -24.92 20.59 -3.93
N ARG A 139 -24.07 20.60 -4.97
CA ARG A 139 -24.39 21.22 -6.27
C ARG A 139 -25.19 20.33 -7.21
N ASN A 140 -25.35 19.05 -6.89
CA ASN A 140 -26.09 18.09 -7.70
C ASN A 140 -27.23 17.47 -6.86
N PRO A 141 -28.42 18.09 -6.85
CA PRO A 141 -29.58 17.57 -6.11
C PRO A 141 -30.11 16.24 -6.68
N VAL A 142 -29.72 15.89 -7.90
CA VAL A 142 -30.01 14.61 -8.57
C VAL A 142 -28.69 13.86 -8.78
N ALA A 143 -28.76 12.52 -8.83
CA ALA A 143 -27.59 11.69 -9.11
C ALA A 143 -26.88 12.15 -10.40
N ALA A 144 -25.62 12.59 -10.25
CA ALA A 144 -24.81 13.07 -11.35
C ALA A 144 -24.46 11.93 -12.31
N ARG A 145 -24.27 12.25 -13.60
CA ARG A 145 -23.92 11.23 -14.59
C ARG A 145 -22.43 10.93 -14.51
N LEU A 146 -22.00 9.76 -14.99
CA LEU A 146 -20.58 9.38 -15.09
C LEU A 146 -19.67 10.45 -15.74
N PRO A 147 -20.05 11.15 -16.84
CA PRO A 147 -19.21 12.23 -17.38
C PRO A 147 -19.04 13.41 -16.41
N ASP A 148 -20.03 13.71 -15.56
CA ASP A 148 -19.94 14.79 -14.58
C ASP A 148 -18.95 14.44 -13.47
N HIS A 149 -18.93 13.16 -13.06
CA HIS A 149 -17.92 12.65 -12.15
C HIS A 149 -16.50 12.76 -12.72
N ALA A 150 -16.31 12.44 -14.01
CA ALA A 150 -15.02 12.55 -14.67
C ALA A 150 -14.55 14.02 -14.75
N ARG A 151 -15.43 14.95 -15.13
CA ARG A 151 -15.14 16.39 -15.17
C ARG A 151 -14.84 16.96 -13.78
N HIS A 152 -15.57 16.53 -12.77
CA HIS A 152 -15.31 16.94 -11.40
C HIS A 152 -13.95 16.42 -10.91
N ALA A 153 -13.62 15.16 -11.20
CA ALA A 153 -12.34 14.56 -10.85
C ALA A 153 -11.16 15.27 -11.54
N SER A 154 -11.30 15.65 -12.81
CA SER A 154 -10.24 16.39 -13.52
C SER A 154 -10.05 17.79 -12.95
N ALA A 155 -11.12 18.52 -12.68
CA ALA A 155 -11.05 19.85 -12.05
C ALA A 155 -10.46 19.78 -10.64
N GLN A 156 -10.83 18.76 -9.87
CA GLN A 156 -10.24 18.50 -8.55
C GLN A 156 -8.75 18.19 -8.65
N ALA A 157 -8.34 17.33 -9.58
CA ALA A 157 -6.94 16.96 -9.77
C ALA A 157 -6.09 18.17 -10.19
N ALA A 158 -6.57 18.98 -11.13
CA ALA A 158 -5.91 20.21 -11.55
C ALA A 158 -5.71 21.17 -10.37
N HIS A 159 -6.77 21.43 -9.59
CA HIS A 159 -6.67 22.31 -8.43
C HIS A 159 -5.70 21.78 -7.36
N LEU A 160 -5.72 20.48 -7.08
CA LEU A 160 -4.81 19.87 -6.11
C LEU A 160 -3.36 19.96 -6.58
N LEU A 161 -3.10 19.79 -7.88
CA LEU A 161 -1.76 19.90 -8.47
C LEU A 161 -1.25 21.33 -8.39
N ASP A 162 -2.04 22.31 -8.82
CA ASP A 162 -1.68 23.73 -8.73
C ASP A 162 -1.38 24.12 -7.28
N LYS A 163 -2.22 23.67 -6.34
CA LYS A 163 -2.01 23.90 -4.91
C LYS A 163 -0.76 23.21 -4.39
N ALA A 164 -0.42 22.02 -4.89
CA ALA A 164 0.81 21.33 -4.51
C ALA A 164 2.06 22.06 -5.00
N VAL A 165 2.06 22.58 -6.23
CA VAL A 165 3.18 23.34 -6.79
C VAL A 165 3.37 24.67 -6.04
N CYS A 166 2.30 25.44 -5.87
CA CYS A 166 2.37 26.69 -5.10
C CYS A 166 2.76 26.42 -3.64
N GLY A 167 2.14 25.43 -3.02
CA GLY A 167 2.41 25.04 -1.63
C GLY A 167 3.83 24.51 -1.42
N ALA A 168 4.44 23.85 -2.40
CA ALA A 168 5.83 23.43 -2.33
C ALA A 168 6.78 24.64 -2.27
N SER A 169 6.54 25.66 -3.08
CA SER A 169 7.31 26.92 -3.06
C SER A 169 7.19 27.63 -1.71
N GLU A 170 5.95 27.79 -1.21
CA GLU A 170 5.68 28.42 0.09
C GLU A 170 6.29 27.63 1.25
N THR A 171 6.12 26.30 1.25
CA THR A 171 6.67 25.44 2.31
C THR A 171 8.19 25.49 2.30
N THR A 172 8.83 25.46 1.12
CA THR A 172 10.28 25.57 1.00
C THR A 172 10.79 26.89 1.56
N LEU A 173 10.16 28.00 1.21
CA LEU A 173 10.53 29.33 1.70
C LEU A 173 10.33 29.46 3.23
N ALA A 174 9.20 28.98 3.75
CA ALA A 174 8.90 28.96 5.17
C ALA A 174 9.86 28.07 5.98
N MET A 175 10.37 27.01 5.37
CA MET A 175 11.35 26.12 5.99
C MET A 175 12.76 26.70 5.94
N ARG A 176 13.14 27.36 4.84
CA ARG A 176 14.42 28.08 4.75
C ARG A 176 14.48 29.22 5.77
N SER A 177 13.41 30.02 5.92
CA SER A 177 13.37 31.08 6.94
C SER A 177 13.45 30.57 8.37
N ARG A 178 13.14 29.29 8.62
CA ARG A 178 13.30 28.60 9.90
C ARG A 178 14.64 27.88 10.06
N GLY A 179 15.55 28.02 9.09
CA GLY A 179 16.88 27.40 9.12
C GLY A 179 16.89 25.90 8.83
N CYS A 180 15.86 25.33 8.20
CA CYS A 180 15.81 23.88 7.90
C CYS A 180 16.61 23.45 6.66
N PHE A 181 17.01 24.39 5.79
CA PHE A 181 17.66 24.09 4.50
C PHE A 181 19.04 24.74 4.33
N ASP A 182 19.47 25.52 5.32
CA ASP A 182 20.76 26.19 5.30
C ASP A 182 21.71 25.42 6.22
N ASP A 183 22.38 24.41 5.64
CA ASP A 183 23.68 23.88 6.06
C ASP A 183 24.71 24.31 5.01
#